data_AF-A0A0W8BYY1-F1
#
_entry.id   AF-A0A0W8BYY1-F1
#
_cell.length_a   1.000
_cell.length_b   1.000
_cell.length_c   1.000
_cell.angle_alpha   90.00
_cell.angle_beta   90.00
_cell.angle_gamma   90.00
#
_symmetry.space_group_name_H-M   'P 1'
#
loop_
_entity.id
_entity.type
_entity.pdbx_description
1 polymer ?
#
loop_
_entity_poly.entity_id
_entity_poly.type
_entity_poly.pdbx_seq_one_letter_code
_entity_poly.pdbx_strand_id
1 'polypeptide(L)'
;MAFMFVRTESAFAYNRLFQVCQDRCLEFFNGSLCPRFGSMDHSRPIANGFRRILPEIKLLNCWPHLHRKAREKKGLLVEKESYEENIKTQLEYLSQARSASQFEALCALVVDNWITLGEVEYAQWLETEYLTEPWDLWFYSASDAPGVVPNQNPIESHHRKIKATAVSHLRAATGHVLAGTLPKILIASAMDIGTEPIRHFASGPVHSDLLTTALLLCKDDNHHPKHKGKSPRELSNIDRYFFNADPYVVRDDNALGVKVDGFRTRTYKGSLEGVLRRNETVENIPLKYLSLHAVKVMAQFPVRHDWDSPSWSVHEIERIRNKYKCDCKEFYQTGWLCAHILATLHLVDSLDLKMMLRNFPARKPPGRPRKKTRCLDRDGTRKSQYSVNALVKRLTEKPASVINWSILTVQTSSDEEGEETQRNYIGKIKPPFMRGGKWHWDIEYEELEAAPPMQIEELARTINYSFQMGHNLVPN
;
A
#
# COMPACT_ATOMS: atom_id res chain seq x y z
N MET A 1 6.91 -23.83 8.91
CA MET A 1 7.92 -23.51 7.86
C MET A 1 8.71 -24.77 7.56
N ALA A 2 9.17 -24.95 6.32
CA ALA A 2 9.99 -26.09 5.91
C ALA A 2 11.28 -25.59 5.27
N PHE A 3 12.40 -26.24 5.60
CA PHE A 3 13.72 -25.92 5.06
C PHE A 3 14.25 -27.13 4.31
N MET A 4 14.87 -26.88 3.16
CA MET A 4 15.49 -27.91 2.34
C MET A 4 16.95 -27.55 2.09
N PHE A 5 17.84 -28.49 2.37
CA PHE A 5 19.27 -28.35 2.11
C PHE A 5 19.64 -29.33 1.01
N VAL A 6 20.01 -28.80 -0.16
CA VAL A 6 20.39 -29.59 -1.32
C VAL A 6 21.69 -29.10 -1.92
N ARG A 7 22.45 -30.03 -2.50
CA ARG A 7 23.68 -29.70 -3.23
C ARG A 7 23.38 -28.95 -4.54
N THR A 8 22.26 -29.30 -5.18
CA THR A 8 21.81 -28.70 -6.44
C THR A 8 20.30 -28.53 -6.41
N GLU A 9 19.83 -27.37 -6.83
CA GLU A 9 18.41 -27.08 -7.01
C GLU A 9 17.85 -27.93 -8.17
N SER A 10 16.76 -28.67 -7.93
CA SER A 10 16.16 -29.54 -8.93
C SER A 10 14.67 -29.76 -8.66
N ALA A 11 13.92 -30.15 -9.70
CA ALA A 11 12.50 -30.48 -9.54
C ALA A 11 12.30 -31.64 -8.54
N PHE A 12 13.22 -32.62 -8.52
CA PHE A 12 13.19 -33.73 -7.55
C PHE A 12 13.26 -33.23 -6.10
N ALA A 13 14.15 -32.27 -5.83
CA ALA A 13 14.30 -31.67 -4.51
C ALA A 13 13.00 -31.00 -4.06
N TYR A 14 12.41 -30.14 -4.89
CA TYR A 14 11.14 -29.47 -4.57
C TYR A 14 9.97 -30.43 -4.44
N ASN A 15 9.86 -31.45 -5.30
CA ASN A 15 8.87 -32.51 -5.16
C ASN A 15 8.95 -33.14 -3.77
N ARG A 16 10.17 -33.47 -3.31
CA ARG A 16 10.35 -34.08 -1.99
C ARG A 16 9.98 -33.13 -0.87
N LEU A 17 10.36 -31.85 -0.97
CA LEU A 17 9.97 -30.82 0.01
C LEU A 17 8.46 -30.70 0.12
N PHE A 18 7.74 -30.55 -0.99
CA PHE A 18 6.29 -30.39 -0.99
C PHE A 18 5.57 -31.64 -0.51
N GLN A 19 6.03 -32.83 -0.90
CA GLN A 19 5.49 -34.09 -0.39
C GLN A 19 5.66 -34.18 1.14
N VAL A 20 6.86 -33.89 1.66
CA VAL A 20 7.10 -33.91 3.11
C VAL A 20 6.20 -32.89 3.81
N CYS A 21 5.98 -31.71 3.24
CA CYS A 21 5.03 -30.74 3.80
C CYS A 21 3.60 -31.29 3.88
N GLN A 22 3.11 -31.99 2.85
CA GLN A 22 1.79 -32.64 2.88
C GLN A 22 1.74 -33.74 3.94
N ASP A 23 2.71 -34.66 3.92
CA ASP A 23 2.78 -35.80 4.85
C ASP A 23 2.80 -35.32 6.30
N ARG A 24 3.65 -34.33 6.63
CA ARG A 24 3.76 -33.77 7.98
C ARG A 24 2.57 -32.92 8.38
N CYS A 25 1.88 -32.29 7.44
CA CYS A 25 0.64 -31.59 7.73
C CYS A 25 -0.44 -32.56 8.20
N LEU A 26 -0.55 -33.70 7.53
CA LEU A 26 -1.45 -34.78 7.92
C LEU A 26 -1.05 -35.39 9.26
N GLU A 27 0.22 -35.73 9.43
CA GLU A 27 0.71 -36.37 10.66
C GLU A 27 0.58 -35.49 11.90
N PHE A 28 0.99 -34.22 11.83
CA PHE A 28 1.07 -33.36 13.01
C PHE A 28 -0.21 -32.57 13.28
N PHE A 29 -0.99 -32.27 12.25
CA PHE A 29 -2.18 -31.42 12.38
C PHE A 29 -3.47 -32.11 11.96
N ASN A 30 -3.42 -33.39 11.55
CA ASN A 30 -4.54 -34.13 10.98
C ASN A 30 -5.22 -33.33 9.85
N GLY A 31 -4.42 -32.60 9.06
CA GLY A 31 -4.89 -31.66 8.05
C GLY A 31 -4.33 -31.97 6.67
N SER A 32 -5.08 -31.61 5.63
CA SER A 32 -4.60 -31.68 4.25
C SER A 32 -4.06 -30.31 3.80
N LEU A 33 -2.83 -30.28 3.30
CA LEU A 33 -2.22 -29.07 2.75
C LEU A 33 -2.68 -28.87 1.30
N CYS A 34 -3.72 -28.05 1.11
CA CYS A 34 -4.30 -27.71 -0.20
C CYS A 34 -4.13 -26.22 -0.55
N PRO A 35 -2.90 -25.71 -0.78
CA PRO A 35 -2.67 -24.32 -1.11
C PRO A 35 -3.25 -23.98 -2.49
N ARG A 36 -3.97 -22.86 -2.56
CA ARG A 36 -4.52 -22.33 -3.82
C ARG A 36 -3.48 -21.59 -4.67
N PHE A 37 -2.45 -21.05 -4.03
CA PHE A 37 -1.44 -20.20 -4.67
C PHE A 37 -0.03 -20.58 -4.23
N GLY A 38 0.92 -20.48 -5.16
CA GLY A 38 2.36 -20.57 -4.90
C GLY A 38 3.09 -19.37 -5.46
N SER A 39 3.60 -18.47 -4.59
CA SER A 39 4.45 -17.35 -5.03
C SER A 39 5.88 -17.84 -5.20
N MET A 40 6.49 -17.60 -6.37
CA MET A 40 7.80 -18.14 -6.72
C MET A 40 8.63 -17.19 -7.60
N ASP A 41 9.91 -17.50 -7.69
CA ASP A 41 10.81 -16.94 -8.69
C ASP A 41 10.58 -17.63 -10.02
N HIS A 42 11.10 -17.01 -11.08
CA HIS A 42 11.17 -17.63 -12.40
C HIS A 42 12.16 -18.81 -12.38
N SER A 43 11.73 -19.95 -11.82
CA SER A 43 12.49 -21.19 -11.64
C SER A 43 11.67 -22.39 -12.08
N ARG A 44 12.06 -22.96 -13.23
CA ARG A 44 11.43 -24.19 -13.78
C ARG A 44 11.44 -25.36 -12.77
N PRO A 45 12.53 -25.62 -12.02
CA PRO A 45 12.52 -26.61 -10.95
C PRO A 45 11.40 -26.44 -9.92
N ILE A 46 11.15 -25.20 -9.46
CA ILE A 46 10.10 -24.90 -8.47
C ILE A 46 8.72 -25.13 -9.08
N ALA A 47 8.47 -24.58 -10.27
CA ALA A 47 7.18 -24.68 -10.96
C ALA A 47 6.80 -26.15 -11.24
N ASN A 48 7.75 -26.94 -11.73
CA ASN A 48 7.56 -28.38 -11.95
C ASN A 48 7.33 -29.14 -10.63
N GLY A 49 8.02 -28.71 -9.57
CA GLY A 49 7.83 -29.22 -8.22
C GLY A 49 6.39 -29.07 -7.75
N PHE A 50 5.88 -27.84 -7.85
CA PHE A 50 4.52 -27.50 -7.46
C PHE A 50 3.49 -28.28 -8.28
N ARG A 51 3.56 -28.21 -9.61
CA ARG A 51 2.57 -28.86 -10.48
C ARG A 51 2.48 -30.38 -10.30
N ARG A 52 3.58 -31.03 -9.90
CA ARG A 52 3.56 -32.48 -9.65
C ARG A 52 2.82 -32.85 -8.37
N ILE A 53 3.02 -32.10 -7.29
CA ILE A 53 2.48 -32.43 -5.97
C ILE A 53 1.12 -31.73 -5.73
N LEU A 54 0.91 -30.59 -6.38
CA LEU A 54 -0.22 -29.69 -6.22
C LEU A 54 -0.69 -29.22 -7.62
N PRO A 55 -1.34 -30.09 -8.42
CA PRO A 55 -1.67 -29.80 -9.81
C PRO A 55 -2.63 -28.62 -10.00
N GLU A 56 -3.47 -28.33 -9.02
CA GLU A 56 -4.45 -27.23 -9.07
C GLU A 56 -3.89 -25.87 -8.61
N ILE A 57 -2.61 -25.82 -8.20
CA ILE A 57 -2.02 -24.59 -7.66
C ILE A 57 -1.86 -23.53 -8.75
N LYS A 58 -2.28 -22.30 -8.45
CA LYS A 58 -1.94 -21.14 -9.28
C LYS A 58 -0.57 -20.60 -8.89
N LEU A 59 0.35 -20.55 -9.84
CA LEU A 59 1.70 -20.06 -9.60
C LEU A 59 1.78 -18.57 -9.88
N LEU A 60 2.19 -17.79 -8.88
CA LEU A 60 2.31 -16.34 -8.95
C LEU A 60 3.78 -15.96 -9.10
N ASN A 61 4.12 -15.18 -10.13
CA ASN A 61 5.49 -14.85 -10.47
C ASN A 61 5.89 -13.48 -9.94
N CYS A 62 7.00 -13.42 -9.24
CA CYS A 62 7.45 -12.20 -8.57
C CYS A 62 7.68 -11.04 -9.56
N TRP A 63 6.81 -10.02 -9.53
CA TRP A 63 6.96 -8.80 -10.34
C TRP A 63 8.32 -8.10 -10.15
N PRO A 64 8.82 -7.87 -8.90
CA PRO A 64 10.16 -7.32 -8.71
C PRO A 64 11.28 -8.06 -9.44
N HIS A 65 11.19 -9.39 -9.53
CA HIS A 65 12.17 -10.20 -10.24
C HIS A 65 12.03 -10.08 -11.75
N LEU A 66 10.81 -10.08 -12.28
CA LEU A 66 10.54 -9.79 -13.69
C LEU A 66 11.08 -8.40 -14.05
N HIS A 67 10.73 -7.36 -13.30
CA HIS A 67 11.16 -5.99 -13.55
C HIS A 67 12.70 -5.86 -13.56
N ARG A 68 13.41 -6.56 -12.66
CA ARG A 68 14.88 -6.63 -12.71
C ARG A 68 15.37 -7.36 -13.97
N LYS A 69 14.75 -8.49 -14.33
CA LYS A 69 15.14 -9.28 -15.50
C LYS A 69 14.90 -8.54 -16.82
N ALA A 70 13.79 -7.81 -16.93
CA ALA A 70 13.46 -6.95 -18.04
C ALA A 70 14.57 -5.91 -18.29
N ARG A 71 15.11 -5.31 -17.22
CA ARG A 71 16.27 -4.41 -17.31
C ARG A 71 17.56 -5.11 -17.77
N GLU A 72 17.82 -6.34 -17.30
CA GLU A 72 18.98 -7.12 -17.75
C GLU A 72 18.90 -7.51 -19.24
N LYS A 73 17.69 -7.58 -19.78
CA LYS A 73 17.41 -7.95 -21.18
C LYS A 73 17.40 -6.78 -22.16
N LYS A 74 17.85 -5.59 -21.73
CA LYS A 74 18.08 -4.42 -22.62
C LYS A 74 18.92 -4.72 -23.86
N GLY A 75 19.77 -5.75 -23.81
CA GLY A 75 20.57 -6.17 -24.97
C GLY A 75 19.76 -6.75 -26.13
N LEU A 76 18.47 -7.07 -25.94
CA LEU A 76 17.55 -7.51 -27.00
C LEU A 76 16.80 -6.33 -27.66
N LEU A 77 16.98 -5.11 -27.16
CA LEU A 77 16.40 -3.92 -27.78
C LEU A 77 17.31 -3.44 -28.91
N VAL A 78 16.69 -2.96 -29.98
CA VAL A 78 17.36 -2.25 -31.07
C VAL A 78 17.95 -0.95 -30.54
N GLU A 79 17.13 -0.14 -29.85
CA GLU A 79 17.54 1.09 -29.18
C GLU A 79 17.49 0.89 -27.66
N LYS A 80 18.65 0.94 -26.98
CA LYS A 80 18.72 0.62 -25.53
C LYS A 80 18.01 1.65 -24.68
N GLU A 81 17.95 2.89 -25.17
CA GLU A 81 17.28 4.05 -24.60
C GLU A 81 15.76 3.84 -24.52
N SER A 82 15.18 3.10 -25.48
CA SER A 82 13.75 2.72 -25.50
C SER A 82 13.28 2.12 -24.18
N TYR A 83 14.18 1.46 -23.44
CA TYR A 83 13.83 0.89 -22.16
C TYR A 83 13.35 1.94 -21.15
N GLU A 84 14.12 3.01 -20.96
CA GLU A 84 13.77 4.04 -19.97
C GLU A 84 12.68 4.98 -20.50
N GLU A 85 12.61 5.17 -21.82
CA GLU A 85 11.59 6.00 -22.47
C GLU A 85 10.20 5.36 -22.41
N ASN A 86 10.09 4.09 -22.83
CA ASN A 86 8.81 3.46 -23.12
C ASN A 86 8.60 2.11 -22.40
N ILE A 87 9.54 1.16 -22.56
CA ILE A 87 9.33 -0.25 -22.16
C ILE A 87 9.03 -0.37 -20.67
N LYS A 88 9.84 0.28 -19.83
CA LYS A 88 9.71 0.22 -18.37
C LYS A 88 8.33 0.69 -17.91
N THR A 89 7.91 1.86 -18.39
CA THR A 89 6.62 2.46 -18.06
C THR A 89 5.46 1.58 -18.53
N GLN A 90 5.56 0.99 -19.73
CA GLN A 90 4.53 0.10 -20.26
C GLN A 90 4.45 -1.23 -19.48
N LEU A 91 5.59 -1.80 -19.05
CA LEU A 91 5.60 -2.94 -18.12
C LEU A 91 4.97 -2.59 -16.76
N GLU A 92 5.20 -1.38 -16.25
CA GLU A 92 4.53 -0.90 -15.04
C GLU A 92 3.01 -0.81 -15.22
N TYR A 93 2.51 -0.43 -16.41
CA TYR A 93 1.09 -0.44 -16.72
C TYR A 93 0.51 -1.86 -16.70
N LEU A 94 1.19 -2.83 -17.31
CA LEU A 94 0.79 -4.23 -17.30
C LEU A 94 0.75 -4.81 -15.88
N SER A 95 1.74 -4.48 -15.04
CA SER A 95 1.79 -4.92 -13.63
C SER A 95 0.59 -4.42 -12.81
N GLN A 96 -0.07 -3.39 -13.33
CA GLN A 96 -1.22 -2.75 -12.74
C GLN A 96 -2.55 -3.29 -13.27
N ALA A 97 -2.60 -4.31 -14.12
CA ALA A 97 -3.88 -4.86 -14.54
C ALA A 97 -4.77 -5.29 -13.36
N ARG A 98 -6.08 -5.10 -13.53
CA ARG A 98 -7.13 -5.26 -12.50
C ARG A 98 -7.88 -6.60 -12.64
N SER A 99 -7.68 -7.29 -13.75
CA SER A 99 -8.20 -8.62 -14.05
C SER A 99 -7.29 -9.32 -15.07
N ALA A 100 -7.40 -10.65 -15.19
CA ALA A 100 -6.67 -11.43 -16.19
C ALA A 100 -7.03 -11.01 -17.62
N SER A 101 -8.33 -10.83 -17.92
CA SER A 101 -8.76 -10.38 -19.25
C SER A 101 -8.26 -8.99 -19.60
N GLN A 102 -8.19 -8.06 -18.63
CA GLN A 102 -7.58 -6.76 -18.85
C GLN A 102 -6.08 -6.90 -19.11
N PHE A 103 -5.39 -7.73 -18.32
CA PHE A 103 -3.97 -8.00 -18.47
C PHE A 103 -3.65 -8.51 -19.88
N GLU A 104 -4.33 -9.56 -20.34
CA GLU A 104 -4.17 -10.16 -21.67
C GLU A 104 -4.37 -9.11 -22.79
N ALA A 105 -5.44 -8.33 -22.72
CA ALA A 105 -5.74 -7.32 -23.73
C ALA A 105 -4.69 -6.19 -23.75
N LEU A 106 -4.21 -5.74 -22.58
CA LEU A 106 -3.15 -4.74 -22.51
C LEU A 106 -1.80 -5.30 -22.97
N CYS A 107 -1.50 -6.56 -22.66
CA CYS A 107 -0.30 -7.25 -23.14
C CYS A 107 -0.27 -7.29 -24.67
N ALA A 108 -1.36 -7.69 -25.31
CA ALA A 108 -1.46 -7.72 -26.77
C ALA A 108 -1.19 -6.33 -27.37
N LEU A 109 -1.80 -5.28 -26.82
CA LEU A 109 -1.60 -3.89 -27.27
C LEU A 109 -0.14 -3.43 -27.09
N VAL A 110 0.49 -3.73 -25.97
CA VAL A 110 1.87 -3.33 -25.67
C VAL A 110 2.88 -4.07 -26.55
N VAL A 111 2.70 -5.38 -26.72
CA VAL A 111 3.56 -6.22 -27.57
C VAL A 111 3.48 -5.79 -29.03
N ASP A 112 2.26 -5.57 -29.56
CA ASP A 112 2.06 -5.10 -30.93
C ASP A 112 2.71 -3.73 -31.17
N ASN A 113 2.62 -2.83 -30.19
CA ASN A 113 3.31 -1.55 -30.23
C ASN A 113 4.84 -1.71 -30.28
N TRP A 114 5.44 -2.59 -29.46
CA TRP A 114 6.89 -2.84 -29.49
C TRP A 114 7.35 -3.45 -30.82
N ILE A 115 6.60 -4.38 -31.37
CA ILE A 115 6.86 -4.96 -32.69
C ILE A 115 6.82 -3.87 -33.76
N THR A 116 5.83 -2.97 -33.71
CA THR A 116 5.69 -1.85 -34.65
C THR A 116 6.86 -0.86 -34.54
N LEU A 117 7.40 -0.67 -33.33
CA LEU A 117 8.61 0.13 -33.09
C LEU A 117 9.91 -0.58 -33.49
N GLY A 118 9.86 -1.83 -33.96
CA GLY A 118 11.01 -2.62 -34.36
C GLY A 118 11.67 -3.42 -33.23
N GLU A 119 11.14 -3.38 -32.01
CA GLU A 119 11.67 -4.05 -30.81
C GLU A 119 11.25 -5.53 -30.74
N VAL A 120 11.34 -6.23 -31.89
CA VAL A 120 10.75 -7.56 -32.11
C VAL A 120 11.38 -8.63 -31.21
N GLU A 121 12.71 -8.65 -31.08
CA GLU A 121 13.42 -9.65 -30.27
C GLU A 121 13.07 -9.51 -28.78
N TYR A 122 12.96 -8.28 -28.28
CA TYR A 122 12.54 -8.00 -26.90
C TYR A 122 11.08 -8.40 -26.66
N ALA A 123 10.18 -8.09 -27.61
CA ALA A 123 8.77 -8.47 -27.54
C ALA A 123 8.61 -10.00 -27.49
N GLN A 124 9.28 -10.72 -28.39
CA GLN A 124 9.29 -12.20 -28.40
C GLN A 124 9.84 -12.79 -27.10
N TRP A 125 10.88 -12.19 -26.53
CA TRP A 125 11.40 -12.62 -25.23
C TRP A 125 10.36 -12.46 -24.12
N LEU A 126 9.65 -11.33 -24.05
CA LEU A 126 8.63 -11.13 -23.03
C LEU A 126 7.48 -12.14 -23.20
N GLU A 127 6.99 -12.33 -24.44
CA GLU A 127 5.93 -13.27 -24.75
C GLU A 127 6.29 -14.69 -24.30
N THR A 128 7.46 -15.17 -24.73
CA THR A 128 7.89 -16.55 -24.49
C THR A 128 8.24 -16.84 -23.03
N GLU A 129 8.82 -15.88 -22.31
CA GLU A 129 9.31 -16.12 -20.95
C GLU A 129 8.36 -15.65 -19.85
N TYR A 130 7.48 -14.67 -20.10
CA TYR A 130 6.69 -14.01 -19.06
C TYR A 130 5.21 -13.77 -19.39
N LEU A 131 4.73 -14.10 -20.60
CA LEU A 131 3.31 -14.05 -20.98
C LEU A 131 2.76 -15.43 -21.36
N THR A 132 3.45 -16.50 -20.98
CA THR A 132 3.01 -17.88 -21.17
C THR A 132 2.87 -18.60 -19.84
N GLU A 133 1.94 -19.54 -19.74
CA GLU A 133 1.74 -20.34 -18.53
C GLU A 133 3.02 -21.16 -18.21
N PRO A 134 3.51 -21.20 -16.95
CA PRO A 134 2.97 -20.64 -15.71
C PRO A 134 3.49 -19.25 -15.34
N TRP A 135 4.11 -18.51 -16.24
CA TRP A 135 4.90 -17.31 -15.96
C TRP A 135 4.12 -16.00 -16.02
N ASP A 136 2.89 -16.02 -16.52
CA ASP A 136 2.01 -14.89 -16.87
C ASP A 136 1.29 -14.22 -15.69
N LEU A 137 1.29 -14.84 -14.51
CA LEU A 137 0.61 -14.32 -13.31
C LEU A 137 1.52 -13.44 -12.43
N TRP A 138 1.90 -12.26 -12.91
CA TRP A 138 2.77 -11.31 -12.19
C TRP A 138 2.16 -9.93 -11.89
N PHE A 139 0.97 -9.61 -12.41
CA PHE A 139 0.25 -8.39 -12.08
C PHE A 139 -0.41 -8.49 -10.68
N TYR A 140 -0.55 -7.38 -9.96
CA TYR A 140 -0.84 -7.46 -8.51
C TYR A 140 -2.20 -8.10 -8.16
N SER A 141 -3.15 -8.12 -9.09
CA SER A 141 -4.48 -8.72 -8.91
C SER A 141 -4.58 -10.17 -9.41
N ALA A 142 -3.47 -10.77 -9.87
CA ALA A 142 -3.45 -12.09 -10.52
C ALA A 142 -3.99 -13.24 -9.68
N SER A 143 -3.89 -13.15 -8.35
CA SER A 143 -4.45 -14.15 -7.44
C SER A 143 -5.98 -14.08 -7.35
N ASP A 144 -6.58 -12.92 -7.64
CA ASP A 144 -7.96 -12.54 -7.33
C ASP A 144 -8.34 -12.68 -5.83
N ALA A 145 -7.33 -12.91 -4.97
CA ALA A 145 -7.44 -13.12 -3.53
C ALA A 145 -6.72 -12.00 -2.77
N PRO A 146 -7.46 -11.12 -2.06
CA PRO A 146 -6.84 -10.00 -1.37
C PRO A 146 -5.99 -10.50 -0.21
N GLY A 147 -4.75 -10.00 -0.14
CA GLY A 147 -3.72 -10.45 0.80
C GLY A 147 -2.69 -11.37 0.15
N VAL A 148 -2.94 -11.80 -1.09
CA VAL A 148 -2.06 -12.69 -1.86
C VAL A 148 -1.62 -11.96 -3.12
N VAL A 149 -0.37 -11.53 -3.17
CA VAL A 149 0.20 -10.77 -4.28
C VAL A 149 1.44 -11.45 -4.84
N PRO A 150 1.75 -11.29 -6.14
CA PRO A 150 2.94 -11.84 -6.79
C PRO A 150 4.21 -11.07 -6.39
N ASN A 151 4.58 -11.15 -5.10
CA ASN A 151 5.86 -10.65 -4.62
C ASN A 151 6.47 -11.62 -3.60
N GLN A 152 7.76 -11.47 -3.39
CA GLN A 152 8.53 -12.26 -2.43
C GLN A 152 9.06 -11.44 -1.26
N ASN A 153 8.56 -10.22 -1.07
CA ASN A 153 9.02 -9.36 0.02
C ASN A 153 8.99 -10.06 1.39
N PRO A 154 7.96 -10.87 1.75
CA PRO A 154 7.96 -11.63 3.00
C PRO A 154 9.12 -12.64 3.09
N ILE A 155 9.36 -13.39 2.00
CA ILE A 155 10.43 -14.38 1.91
C ILE A 155 11.80 -13.69 1.99
N GLU A 156 12.00 -12.60 1.24
CA GLU A 156 13.24 -11.82 1.29
C GLU A 156 13.49 -11.20 2.67
N SER A 157 12.43 -10.77 3.35
CA SER A 157 12.51 -10.28 4.73
C SER A 157 12.96 -11.39 5.69
N HIS A 158 12.39 -12.60 5.56
CA HIS A 158 12.81 -13.76 6.32
C HIS A 158 14.26 -14.16 5.99
N HIS A 159 14.64 -14.19 4.70
CA HIS A 159 16.02 -14.44 4.27
C HIS A 159 17.01 -13.42 4.85
N ARG A 160 16.63 -12.15 4.97
CA ARG A 160 17.46 -11.14 5.63
C ARG A 160 17.67 -11.46 7.12
N LYS A 161 16.64 -11.93 7.83
CA LYS A 161 16.78 -12.39 9.22
C LYS A 161 17.72 -13.60 9.31
N ILE A 162 17.53 -14.62 8.47
CA ILE A 162 18.43 -15.79 8.40
C ILE A 162 19.88 -15.35 8.19
N LYS A 163 20.12 -14.49 7.19
CA LYS A 163 21.46 -13.96 6.90
C LYS A 163 22.03 -13.24 8.11
N ALA A 164 21.25 -12.41 8.81
CA ALA A 164 21.67 -11.72 10.03
C ALA A 164 22.00 -12.69 11.19
N THR A 165 21.24 -13.77 11.35
CA THR A 165 21.48 -14.82 12.36
C THR A 165 22.73 -15.65 12.04
N ALA A 166 23.08 -15.80 10.76
CA ALA A 166 24.13 -16.68 10.27
C ALA A 166 25.41 -15.96 9.76
N VAL A 167 25.52 -14.62 9.92
CA VAL A 167 26.61 -13.79 9.33
C VAL A 167 28.01 -14.34 9.61
N SER A 168 28.27 -14.85 10.81
CA SER A 168 29.57 -15.39 11.20
C SER A 168 29.92 -16.76 10.60
N HIS A 169 29.02 -17.38 9.81
CA HIS A 169 29.11 -18.80 9.44
C HIS A 169 28.86 -19.08 7.94
N LEU A 170 28.96 -18.08 7.06
CA LEU A 170 28.69 -18.23 5.61
C LEU A 170 29.62 -19.22 4.86
N ARG A 171 30.67 -19.73 5.52
CA ARG A 171 31.60 -20.75 5.01
C ARG A 171 31.86 -21.89 6.01
N ALA A 172 30.91 -22.15 6.91
CA ALA A 172 31.07 -23.19 7.92
C ALA A 172 30.92 -24.61 7.34
N ALA A 173 31.63 -25.58 7.92
CA ALA A 173 31.46 -26.99 7.57
C ALA A 173 30.02 -27.47 7.84
N THR A 174 29.53 -28.43 7.07
CA THR A 174 28.15 -28.95 7.17
C THR A 174 27.77 -29.34 8.60
N GLY A 175 28.67 -30.00 9.34
CA GLY A 175 28.42 -30.35 10.75
C GLY A 175 28.16 -29.14 11.64
N HIS A 176 28.86 -28.02 11.41
CA HIS A 176 28.65 -26.79 12.16
C HIS A 176 27.35 -26.08 11.76
N VAL A 177 26.97 -26.14 10.48
CA VAL A 177 25.67 -25.62 10.00
C VAL A 177 24.53 -26.38 10.68
N LEU A 178 24.60 -27.71 10.73
CA LEU A 178 23.57 -28.55 11.34
C LEU A 178 23.49 -28.40 12.86
N ALA A 179 24.64 -28.39 13.56
CA ALA A 179 24.66 -28.35 15.03
C ALA A 179 24.49 -26.94 15.61
N GLY A 180 24.92 -25.89 14.89
CA GLY A 180 24.98 -24.52 15.41
C GLY A 180 24.04 -23.55 14.69
N THR A 181 24.13 -23.46 13.36
CA THR A 181 23.40 -22.45 12.59
C THR A 181 21.91 -22.76 12.47
N LEU A 182 21.55 -24.01 12.16
CA LEU A 182 20.16 -24.41 11.96
C LEU A 182 19.30 -24.26 13.23
N PRO A 183 19.75 -24.69 14.42
CA PRO A 183 19.00 -24.45 15.66
C PRO A 183 18.76 -22.95 15.91
N LYS A 184 19.74 -22.08 15.64
CA LYS A 184 19.56 -20.62 15.79
C LYS A 184 18.50 -20.07 14.83
N ILE A 185 18.49 -20.54 13.58
CA ILE A 185 17.46 -20.16 12.59
C ILE A 185 16.08 -20.63 13.06
N LEU A 186 15.97 -21.87 13.56
CA LEU A 186 14.71 -22.43 14.06
C LEU A 186 14.20 -21.70 15.30
N ILE A 187 15.07 -21.33 16.24
CA ILE A 187 14.71 -20.54 17.42
C ILE A 187 14.22 -19.14 16.99
N ALA A 188 14.97 -18.45 16.13
CA ALA A 188 14.57 -17.13 15.63
C ALA A 188 13.22 -17.19 14.90
N SER A 189 13.02 -18.26 14.12
CA SER A 189 11.77 -18.57 13.43
C SER A 189 10.60 -18.83 14.37
N ALA A 190 10.82 -19.60 15.43
CA ALA A 190 9.80 -19.92 16.43
C ALA A 190 9.41 -18.69 17.27
N MET A 191 10.38 -17.84 17.62
CA MET A 191 10.13 -16.59 18.35
C MET A 191 9.33 -15.56 17.54
N ASP A 192 9.41 -15.59 16.21
CA ASP A 192 8.63 -14.72 15.32
C ASP A 192 7.17 -15.20 15.12
N ILE A 193 6.89 -16.49 15.35
CA ILE A 193 5.53 -17.06 15.20
C ILE A 193 4.83 -16.92 16.54
N GLY A 194 4.02 -15.87 16.69
CA GLY A 194 3.14 -15.71 17.84
C GLY A 194 2.10 -16.84 17.92
N THR A 195 1.30 -16.85 19.00
CA THR A 195 0.19 -17.80 19.18
C THR A 195 -1.01 -17.54 18.27
N GLU A 196 -1.01 -16.42 17.55
CA GLU A 196 -2.11 -16.06 16.66
C GLU A 196 -2.09 -16.86 15.35
N PRO A 197 -3.26 -17.26 14.83
CA PRO A 197 -3.36 -17.86 13.51
C PRO A 197 -2.75 -16.96 12.43
N ILE A 198 -1.93 -17.54 11.55
CA ILE A 198 -1.40 -16.85 10.38
C ILE A 198 -2.56 -16.53 9.43
N ARG A 199 -2.72 -15.25 9.12
CA ARG A 199 -3.72 -14.75 8.17
C ARG A 199 -3.03 -13.98 7.06
N HIS A 200 -3.65 -13.93 5.89
CA HIS A 200 -3.22 -13.09 4.76
C HIS A 200 -3.66 -11.63 4.89
N PHE A 201 -4.06 -11.21 6.09
CA PHE A 201 -4.37 -9.83 6.44
C PHE A 201 -3.97 -9.57 7.89
N ALA A 202 -3.76 -8.30 8.25
CA ALA A 202 -3.44 -7.89 9.60
C ALA A 202 -4.52 -6.96 10.17
N SER A 203 -4.78 -7.10 11.47
CA SER A 203 -5.47 -6.08 12.26
C SER A 203 -4.54 -4.91 12.53
N GLY A 204 -5.11 -3.73 12.71
CA GLY A 204 -4.34 -2.55 13.07
C GLY A 204 -5.15 -1.27 12.89
N PRO A 205 -4.64 -0.15 13.41
CA PRO A 205 -5.27 1.15 13.23
C PRO A 205 -5.16 1.60 11.78
N VAL A 206 -6.19 2.29 11.30
CA VAL A 206 -6.18 2.94 9.99
C VAL A 206 -5.11 4.03 9.98
N HIS A 207 -4.40 4.22 8.88
CA HIS A 207 -3.46 5.33 8.72
C HIS A 207 -4.19 6.64 8.39
N SER A 208 -3.71 7.76 8.93
CA SER A 208 -4.30 9.09 8.70
C SER A 208 -4.31 9.49 7.22
N ASP A 209 -3.26 9.12 6.49
CA ASP A 209 -3.15 9.39 5.04
C ASP A 209 -4.28 8.66 4.28
N LEU A 210 -4.62 7.44 4.71
CA LEU A 210 -5.68 6.65 4.12
C LEU A 210 -7.08 7.26 4.34
N LEU A 211 -7.34 7.77 5.55
CA LEU A 211 -8.58 8.49 5.87
C LEU A 211 -8.71 9.78 5.05
N THR A 212 -7.60 10.51 4.90
CA THR A 212 -7.57 11.76 4.14
C THR A 212 -7.85 11.51 2.65
N THR A 213 -7.24 10.48 2.07
CA THR A 213 -7.53 10.05 0.70
C THR A 213 -8.98 9.60 0.55
N ALA A 214 -9.52 8.81 1.49
CA ALA A 214 -10.91 8.38 1.45
C ALA A 214 -11.89 9.57 1.45
N LEU A 215 -11.64 10.60 2.28
CA LEU A 215 -12.45 11.82 2.29
C LEU A 215 -12.41 12.57 0.95
N LEU A 216 -11.26 12.62 0.28
CA LEU A 216 -11.14 13.22 -1.06
C LEU A 216 -11.93 12.42 -2.11
N LEU A 217 -11.89 11.10 -2.02
CA LEU A 217 -12.61 10.20 -2.92
C LEU A 217 -14.13 10.29 -2.76
N CYS A 218 -14.63 10.61 -1.56
CA CYS A 218 -16.05 10.85 -1.31
C CYS A 218 -16.61 12.11 -1.99
N LYS A 219 -15.77 13.01 -2.52
CA LYS A 219 -16.23 14.18 -3.28
C LYS A 219 -16.91 13.75 -4.59
N ASP A 220 -17.97 14.45 -5.00
CA ASP A 220 -18.80 14.13 -6.18
C ASP A 220 -18.03 14.00 -7.51
N ASP A 221 -16.87 14.64 -7.63
CA ASP A 221 -16.06 14.57 -8.85
C ASP A 221 -15.10 13.37 -8.87
N ASN A 222 -14.89 12.72 -7.72
CA ASN A 222 -13.95 11.61 -7.56
C ASN A 222 -14.57 10.22 -7.51
N HIS A 223 -15.90 10.12 -7.57
CA HIS A 223 -16.59 8.84 -7.57
C HIS A 223 -17.81 8.80 -8.48
N HIS A 224 -18.18 7.58 -8.87
CA HIS A 224 -19.41 7.29 -9.58
C HIS A 224 -19.95 5.92 -9.13
N PRO A 225 -21.27 5.74 -8.98
CA PRO A 225 -22.33 6.74 -9.17
C PRO A 225 -22.36 7.79 -8.05
N LYS A 226 -22.81 9.00 -8.40
CA LYS A 226 -23.03 10.08 -7.43
C LYS A 226 -24.23 9.76 -6.55
N HIS A 227 -24.16 10.18 -5.29
CA HIS A 227 -25.28 10.05 -4.34
C HIS A 227 -26.27 11.19 -4.44
N LYS A 228 -25.81 12.38 -4.85
CA LYS A 228 -26.65 13.57 -5.00
C LYS A 228 -27.85 13.29 -5.92
N GLY A 229 -29.05 13.48 -5.40
CA GLY A 229 -30.30 13.31 -6.13
C GLY A 229 -30.81 11.87 -6.24
N LYS A 230 -30.20 10.90 -5.54
CA LYS A 230 -30.66 9.50 -5.50
C LYS A 230 -31.49 9.22 -4.25
N SER A 231 -32.54 8.42 -4.41
CA SER A 231 -33.31 7.87 -3.30
C SER A 231 -32.54 6.77 -2.55
N PRO A 232 -32.88 6.48 -1.28
CA PRO A 232 -32.28 5.36 -0.53
C PRO A 232 -32.38 4.01 -1.26
N ARG A 233 -33.49 3.78 -1.98
CA ARG A 233 -33.71 2.57 -2.78
C ARG A 233 -32.70 2.48 -3.93
N GLU A 234 -32.47 3.57 -4.65
CA GLU A 234 -31.48 3.60 -5.73
C GLU A 234 -30.06 3.41 -5.21
N LEU A 235 -29.76 3.94 -4.01
CA LEU A 235 -28.46 3.73 -3.37
C LEU A 235 -28.25 2.26 -2.98
N SER A 236 -29.27 1.61 -2.44
CA SER A 236 -29.21 0.18 -2.06
C SER A 236 -29.00 -0.76 -3.25
N ASN A 237 -29.34 -0.33 -4.46
CA ASN A 237 -29.17 -1.10 -5.69
C ASN A 237 -27.79 -0.93 -6.34
N ILE A 238 -26.92 -0.09 -5.77
CA ILE A 238 -25.56 0.09 -6.31
C ILE A 238 -24.72 -1.12 -5.91
N ASP A 239 -24.32 -1.92 -6.91
CA ASP A 239 -23.43 -3.07 -6.75
C ASP A 239 -21.95 -2.70 -6.93
N ARG A 240 -21.66 -1.48 -7.41
CA ARG A 240 -20.31 -1.05 -7.75
C ARG A 240 -20.12 0.45 -7.65
N TYR A 241 -19.04 0.84 -6.98
CA TYR A 241 -18.52 2.20 -6.97
C TYR A 241 -17.21 2.25 -7.76
N PHE A 242 -17.01 3.36 -8.46
CA PHE A 242 -15.79 3.67 -9.20
C PHE A 242 -15.19 4.93 -8.61
N PHE A 243 -13.88 4.93 -8.46
CA PHE A 243 -13.12 6.02 -7.88
C PHE A 243 -11.92 6.35 -8.76
N ASN A 244 -11.46 7.60 -8.74
CA ASN A 244 -10.19 7.96 -9.38
C ASN A 244 -9.00 7.25 -8.71
N ALA A 245 -8.06 6.78 -9.52
CA ALA A 245 -6.73 6.41 -9.05
C ALA A 245 -5.92 7.68 -8.71
N ASP A 246 -4.95 7.56 -7.80
CA ASP A 246 -4.19 8.67 -7.19
C ASP A 246 -3.78 9.80 -8.15
N PRO A 247 -3.16 9.54 -9.32
CA PRO A 247 -2.74 10.62 -10.24
C PRO A 247 -3.91 11.45 -10.77
N TYR A 248 -5.12 10.89 -10.81
CA TYR A 248 -6.30 11.47 -11.44
C TYR A 248 -7.34 11.98 -10.45
N VAL A 249 -7.06 11.92 -9.14
CA VAL A 249 -7.94 12.47 -8.11
C VAL A 249 -8.08 13.98 -8.29
N VAL A 250 -9.32 14.45 -8.43
CA VAL A 250 -9.68 15.86 -8.52
C VAL A 250 -9.45 16.52 -7.17
N ARG A 251 -8.50 17.46 -7.14
CA ARG A 251 -8.16 18.33 -6.01
C ARG A 251 -7.53 19.61 -6.55
N ASP A 252 -7.55 20.67 -5.76
CA ASP A 252 -7.21 22.04 -6.18
C ASP A 252 -5.78 22.17 -6.75
N ASP A 253 -4.84 21.34 -6.30
CA ASP A 253 -3.43 21.34 -6.70
C ASP A 253 -3.10 20.28 -7.76
N ASN A 254 -4.08 19.52 -8.28
CA ASN A 254 -3.83 18.45 -9.24
C ASN A 254 -4.32 18.80 -10.65
N ALA A 255 -3.39 19.21 -11.50
CA ALA A 255 -3.64 19.49 -12.92
C ALA A 255 -4.08 18.24 -13.72
N LEU A 256 -3.73 17.04 -13.25
CA LEU A 256 -4.14 15.77 -13.88
C LEU A 256 -5.49 15.26 -13.36
N GLY A 257 -6.17 16.01 -12.49
CA GLY A 257 -7.46 15.63 -11.94
C GLY A 257 -8.53 15.49 -13.03
N VAL A 258 -9.18 14.33 -13.11
CA VAL A 258 -10.24 14.06 -14.10
C VAL A 258 -11.49 13.59 -13.39
N LYS A 259 -12.64 14.21 -13.68
CA LYS A 259 -13.92 13.83 -13.08
C LYS A 259 -14.30 12.39 -13.42
N VAL A 260 -14.85 11.64 -12.47
CA VAL A 260 -15.39 10.31 -12.73
C VAL A 260 -16.79 10.44 -13.33
N ASP A 261 -16.95 9.96 -14.57
CA ASP A 261 -18.21 10.01 -15.29
C ASP A 261 -18.67 8.63 -15.81
N GLY A 262 -19.89 8.57 -16.32
CA GLY A 262 -20.49 7.35 -16.86
C GLY A 262 -19.72 6.76 -18.06
N PHE A 263 -19.01 7.57 -18.83
CA PHE A 263 -18.29 7.12 -20.02
C PHE A 263 -16.94 6.49 -19.67
N ARG A 264 -16.18 7.12 -18.77
CA ARG A 264 -14.95 6.57 -18.20
C ARG A 264 -15.23 5.26 -17.48
N THR A 265 -16.30 5.20 -16.67
CA THR A 265 -16.68 3.97 -15.96
C THR A 265 -17.10 2.83 -16.89
N ARG A 266 -17.84 3.11 -17.98
CA ARG A 266 -18.14 2.10 -19.01
C ARG A 266 -16.90 1.60 -19.73
N THR A 267 -16.00 2.51 -20.12
CA THR A 267 -14.72 2.17 -20.80
C THR A 267 -13.86 1.30 -19.90
N TYR A 268 -13.70 1.70 -18.64
CA TYR A 268 -12.96 0.95 -17.64
C TYR A 268 -13.59 -0.43 -17.39
N LYS A 269 -14.92 -0.50 -17.20
CA LYS A 269 -15.64 -1.77 -17.00
C LYS A 269 -15.42 -2.73 -18.18
N GLY A 270 -15.53 -2.24 -19.42
CA GLY A 270 -15.25 -3.06 -20.61
C GLY A 270 -13.83 -3.60 -20.62
N SER A 271 -12.85 -2.78 -20.22
CA SER A 271 -11.45 -3.23 -20.16
C SER A 271 -11.21 -4.33 -19.13
N LEU A 272 -11.97 -4.38 -18.02
CA LEU A 272 -11.91 -5.48 -17.05
C LEU A 272 -12.34 -6.82 -17.65
N GLU A 273 -13.12 -6.79 -18.74
CA GLU A 273 -13.58 -7.94 -19.51
C GLU A 273 -12.71 -8.17 -20.76
N GLY A 274 -11.56 -7.47 -20.88
CA GLY A 274 -10.64 -7.57 -22.01
C GLY A 274 -11.04 -6.74 -23.23
N VAL A 275 -12.07 -5.89 -23.13
CA VAL A 275 -12.56 -5.08 -24.25
C VAL A 275 -11.90 -3.69 -24.23
N LEU A 276 -10.95 -3.48 -25.14
CA LEU A 276 -10.36 -2.17 -25.43
C LEU A 276 -11.08 -1.49 -26.60
N ARG A 277 -10.87 -0.18 -26.79
CA ARG A 277 -11.41 0.53 -27.95
C ARG A 277 -10.77 0.07 -29.25
N ARG A 278 -11.48 0.28 -30.36
CA ARG A 278 -10.91 0.10 -31.70
C ARG A 278 -9.79 1.12 -31.92
N ASN A 279 -8.72 0.67 -32.59
CA ASN A 279 -7.53 1.48 -32.91
C ASN A 279 -6.94 2.15 -31.66
N GLU A 280 -6.84 1.39 -30.57
CA GLU A 280 -6.28 1.89 -29.32
C GLU A 280 -4.76 2.02 -29.40
N THR A 281 -4.20 2.93 -28.60
CA THR A 281 -2.75 3.14 -28.50
C THR A 281 -2.27 3.04 -27.06
N VAL A 282 -0.99 2.74 -26.86
CA VAL A 282 -0.40 2.52 -25.54
C VAL A 282 -0.42 3.76 -24.65
N GLU A 283 -0.38 4.97 -25.22
CA GLU A 283 -0.41 6.25 -24.50
C GLU A 283 -1.74 6.46 -23.76
N ASN A 284 -2.81 5.83 -24.24
CA ASN A 284 -4.13 5.95 -23.65
C ASN A 284 -4.34 5.00 -22.45
N ILE A 285 -3.46 4.02 -22.24
CA ILE A 285 -3.61 3.02 -21.16
C ILE A 285 -3.79 3.66 -19.78
N PRO A 286 -2.95 4.62 -19.35
CA PRO A 286 -3.05 5.22 -18.02
C PRO A 286 -4.40 5.87 -17.79
N LEU A 287 -4.86 6.69 -18.76
CA LEU A 287 -6.08 7.47 -18.60
C LEU A 287 -7.35 6.65 -18.84
N LYS A 288 -7.40 5.75 -19.82
CA LYS A 288 -8.65 5.03 -20.16
C LYS A 288 -8.87 3.77 -19.32
N TYR A 289 -7.80 3.08 -18.94
CA TYR A 289 -7.89 1.72 -18.39
C TYR A 289 -7.29 1.57 -16.98
N LEU A 290 -6.42 2.49 -16.54
CA LEU A 290 -5.80 2.44 -15.21
C LEU A 290 -6.17 3.61 -14.29
N SER A 291 -6.88 4.62 -14.80
CA SER A 291 -7.21 5.85 -14.05
C SER A 291 -8.33 5.70 -13.03
N LEU A 292 -8.97 4.53 -12.99
CA LEU A 292 -10.04 4.22 -12.06
C LEU A 292 -9.73 2.96 -11.23
N HIS A 293 -10.45 2.87 -10.12
CA HIS A 293 -10.59 1.68 -9.29
C HIS A 293 -12.07 1.38 -9.07
N ALA A 294 -12.45 0.11 -9.13
CA ALA A 294 -13.78 -0.34 -8.77
C ALA A 294 -13.81 -1.01 -7.40
N VAL A 295 -14.84 -0.70 -6.63
CA VAL A 295 -15.25 -1.42 -5.42
C VAL A 295 -16.57 -2.11 -5.71
N LYS A 296 -16.57 -3.44 -5.69
CA LYS A 296 -17.78 -4.27 -5.78
C LYS A 296 -18.39 -4.43 -4.40
N VAL A 297 -19.71 -4.27 -4.31
CA VAL A 297 -20.53 -4.56 -3.13
C VAL A 297 -21.14 -5.96 -3.33
N MET A 298 -20.59 -6.95 -2.63
CA MET A 298 -20.91 -8.36 -2.77
C MET A 298 -22.09 -8.81 -1.89
N ALA A 299 -22.37 -8.08 -0.81
CA ALA A 299 -23.43 -8.42 0.14
C ALA A 299 -24.09 -7.16 0.72
N GLN A 300 -25.35 -7.30 1.14
CA GLN A 300 -26.14 -6.20 1.70
C GLN A 300 -26.38 -6.44 3.19
N PHE A 301 -25.42 -6.03 4.02
CA PHE A 301 -25.55 -5.95 5.46
C PHE A 301 -24.73 -4.78 6.01
N PRO A 302 -25.12 -4.12 7.10
CA PRO A 302 -24.36 -3.00 7.64
C PRO A 302 -23.01 -3.47 8.19
N VAL A 303 -21.96 -2.70 7.97
CA VAL A 303 -20.69 -2.83 8.68
C VAL A 303 -20.61 -1.72 9.71
N ARG A 304 -20.55 -2.09 10.99
CA ARG A 304 -20.39 -1.14 12.10
C ARG A 304 -18.97 -1.25 12.63
N HIS A 305 -18.40 -0.10 12.99
CA HIS A 305 -17.12 -0.04 13.67
C HIS A 305 -17.34 0.30 15.14
N ASP A 306 -16.63 -0.39 16.04
CA ASP A 306 -16.52 0.01 17.44
C ASP A 306 -15.61 1.23 17.59
N TRP A 307 -16.19 2.36 17.99
CA TRP A 307 -15.48 3.64 18.12
C TRP A 307 -14.66 3.76 19.40
N ASP A 308 -14.86 2.85 20.37
CA ASP A 308 -14.08 2.79 21.59
C ASP A 308 -12.71 2.12 21.34
N SER A 309 -12.55 1.41 20.21
CA SER A 309 -11.32 0.79 19.78
C SER A 309 -10.71 1.48 18.55
N PRO A 310 -9.45 1.96 18.60
CA PRO A 310 -8.79 2.53 17.42
C PRO A 310 -8.40 1.49 16.37
N SER A 311 -8.57 0.19 16.65
CA SER A 311 -8.20 -0.91 15.76
C SER A 311 -9.43 -1.73 15.36
N TRP A 312 -9.42 -2.19 14.11
CA TRP A 312 -10.45 -3.09 13.59
C TRP A 312 -10.18 -4.52 14.08
N SER A 313 -11.19 -5.11 14.71
CA SER A 313 -11.21 -6.51 15.13
C SER A 313 -11.23 -7.44 13.90
N VAL A 314 -10.78 -8.69 14.11
CA VAL A 314 -10.82 -9.72 13.06
C VAL A 314 -12.23 -9.93 12.52
N HIS A 315 -13.25 -9.87 13.39
CA HIS A 315 -14.65 -10.01 12.98
C HIS A 315 -15.11 -8.89 12.05
N GLU A 316 -14.79 -7.63 12.37
CA GLU A 316 -15.14 -6.49 11.50
C GLU A 316 -14.40 -6.59 10.15
N ILE A 317 -13.13 -6.99 10.16
CA ILE A 317 -12.34 -7.19 8.94
C ILE A 317 -12.96 -8.28 8.06
N GLU A 318 -13.37 -9.42 8.64
CA GLU A 318 -14.05 -10.48 7.92
C GLU A 318 -15.39 -10.01 7.33
N ARG A 319 -16.17 -9.21 8.06
CA ARG A 319 -17.39 -8.58 7.54
C ARG A 319 -17.11 -7.68 6.34
N ILE A 320 -16.07 -6.85 6.41
CA ILE A 320 -15.66 -6.00 5.28
C ILE A 320 -15.26 -6.85 4.09
N ARG A 321 -14.43 -7.88 4.30
CA ARG A 321 -13.97 -8.78 3.23
C ARG A 321 -15.11 -9.56 2.58
N ASN A 322 -16.15 -9.92 3.33
CA ASN A 322 -17.34 -10.58 2.81
C ASN A 322 -18.27 -9.62 2.07
N LYS A 323 -18.24 -8.32 2.40
CA LYS A 323 -19.08 -7.31 1.79
C LYS A 323 -18.46 -6.64 0.58
N TYR A 324 -17.17 -6.34 0.61
CA TYR A 324 -16.53 -5.48 -0.36
C TYR A 324 -15.30 -6.11 -1.01
N LYS A 325 -15.10 -5.81 -2.30
CA LYS A 325 -13.89 -6.16 -3.04
C LYS A 325 -13.44 -4.99 -3.88
N CYS A 326 -12.25 -4.47 -3.60
CA CYS A 326 -11.61 -3.43 -4.41
C CYS A 326 -10.59 -4.04 -5.36
N ASP A 327 -10.43 -3.45 -6.54
CA ASP A 327 -9.40 -3.85 -7.51
C ASP A 327 -8.07 -3.09 -7.35
N CYS A 328 -7.91 -2.22 -6.36
CA CYS A 328 -6.68 -1.45 -6.18
C CYS A 328 -5.55 -2.27 -5.54
N LYS A 329 -4.31 -1.88 -5.85
CA LYS A 329 -3.09 -2.51 -5.33
C LYS A 329 -3.06 -2.59 -3.80
N GLU A 330 -3.42 -1.51 -3.12
CA GLU A 330 -3.38 -1.44 -1.65
C GLU A 330 -4.31 -2.48 -1.01
N PHE A 331 -5.51 -2.68 -1.56
CA PHE A 331 -6.44 -3.69 -1.06
C PHE A 331 -5.87 -5.11 -1.19
N TYR A 332 -5.20 -5.42 -2.30
CA TYR A 332 -4.52 -6.70 -2.47
C TYR A 332 -3.30 -6.86 -1.54
N GLN A 333 -2.61 -5.76 -1.20
CA GLN A 333 -1.45 -5.79 -0.31
C GLN A 333 -1.83 -5.92 1.17
N THR A 334 -2.87 -5.22 1.63
CA THR A 334 -3.34 -5.27 3.03
C THR A 334 -4.27 -6.45 3.28
N GLY A 335 -4.93 -6.92 2.22
CA GLY A 335 -5.93 -7.97 2.23
C GLY A 335 -7.35 -7.51 2.51
N TRP A 336 -7.60 -6.26 2.91
CA TRP A 336 -8.98 -5.87 3.23
C TRP A 336 -9.25 -4.37 3.18
N LEU A 337 -8.23 -3.54 3.34
CA LEU A 337 -8.39 -2.10 3.51
C LEU A 337 -7.64 -1.32 2.44
N CYS A 338 -8.30 -0.30 1.91
CA CYS A 338 -7.70 0.77 1.13
C CYS A 338 -8.60 2.02 1.22
N ALA A 339 -8.15 3.14 0.67
CA ALA A 339 -8.94 4.38 0.67
C ALA A 339 -10.32 4.20 0.01
N HIS A 340 -10.41 3.40 -1.05
CA HIS A 340 -11.67 3.14 -1.76
C HIS A 340 -12.67 2.36 -0.91
N ILE A 341 -12.20 1.39 -0.12
CA ILE A 341 -13.05 0.64 0.82
C ILE A 341 -13.59 1.58 1.89
N LEU A 342 -12.74 2.43 2.47
CA LEU A 342 -13.16 3.42 3.47
C LEU A 342 -14.15 4.45 2.90
N ALA A 343 -13.91 4.93 1.69
CA ALA A 343 -14.84 5.81 1.00
C ALA A 343 -16.19 5.11 0.76
N THR A 344 -16.18 3.84 0.37
CA THR A 344 -17.41 3.05 0.18
C THR A 344 -18.13 2.80 1.50
N LEU A 345 -17.41 2.51 2.59
CA LEU A 345 -17.98 2.38 3.94
C LEU A 345 -18.64 3.69 4.40
N HIS A 346 -18.04 4.84 4.11
CA HIS A 346 -18.65 6.14 4.40
C HIS A 346 -19.95 6.34 3.61
N LEU A 347 -19.90 6.08 2.31
CA LEU A 347 -21.01 6.30 1.39
C LEU A 347 -22.17 5.33 1.64
N VAL A 348 -21.90 4.06 1.95
CA VAL A 348 -22.90 2.98 2.01
C VAL A 348 -23.29 2.64 3.45
N ASP A 349 -22.33 2.56 4.37
CA ASP A 349 -22.54 2.12 5.76
C ASP A 349 -22.55 3.27 6.77
N SER A 350 -22.52 4.53 6.29
CA SER A 350 -22.52 5.73 7.13
C SER A 350 -21.36 5.80 8.13
N LEU A 351 -20.21 5.21 7.79
CA LEU A 351 -18.98 5.36 8.59
C LEU A 351 -18.52 6.82 8.61
N ASP A 352 -18.44 7.46 9.77
CA ASP A 352 -18.01 8.87 9.85
C ASP A 352 -16.48 9.01 9.79
N LEU A 353 -15.95 9.18 8.57
CA LEU A 353 -14.51 9.40 8.35
C LEU A 353 -13.99 10.69 9.00
N LYS A 354 -14.82 11.73 9.15
CA LYS A 354 -14.41 12.98 9.81
C LYS A 354 -14.25 12.75 11.31
N MET A 355 -15.15 11.99 11.92
CA MET A 355 -15.04 11.57 13.32
C MET A 355 -13.80 10.70 13.55
N MET A 356 -13.51 9.73 12.66
CA MET A 356 -12.26 8.93 12.74
C MET A 356 -11.01 9.80 12.74
N LEU A 357 -10.99 10.81 11.85
CA LEU A 357 -9.82 11.68 11.70
C LEU A 357 -9.66 12.65 12.88
N ARG A 358 -10.77 13.10 13.49
CA ARG A 358 -10.77 13.92 14.71
C ARG A 358 -10.26 13.14 15.92
N ASN A 359 -10.61 11.86 16.03
CA ASN A 359 -10.23 11.00 17.16
C ASN A 359 -8.88 10.30 16.96
N PHE A 360 -8.11 10.70 15.94
CA PHE A 360 -6.83 10.07 15.65
C PHE A 360 -5.81 10.34 16.76
N PRO A 361 -5.13 9.32 17.32
CA PRO A 361 -4.20 9.56 18.42
C PRO A 361 -3.02 10.41 17.96
N ALA A 362 -2.61 11.37 18.80
CA ALA A 362 -1.40 12.15 18.55
C ALA A 362 -0.18 11.22 18.56
N ARG A 363 0.61 11.24 17.47
CA ARG A 363 1.79 10.36 17.35
C ARG A 363 3.06 11.17 17.43
N LYS A 364 4.01 10.70 18.26
CA LYS A 364 5.39 11.19 18.19
C LYS A 364 5.99 10.85 16.83
N PRO A 365 6.84 11.71 16.27
CA PRO A 365 7.55 11.35 15.05
C PRO A 365 8.34 10.06 15.24
N PRO A 366 8.43 9.19 14.21
CA PRO A 366 9.20 7.96 14.30
C PRO A 366 10.66 8.29 14.65
N GLY A 367 11.07 7.90 15.85
CA GLY A 367 12.42 8.10 16.37
C GLY A 367 13.19 6.79 16.31
N ARG A 368 14.29 6.76 15.55
CA ARG A 368 15.33 5.73 15.78
C ARG A 368 15.93 6.00 17.17
N PRO A 369 16.18 4.99 18.02
CA PRO A 369 16.97 5.18 19.23
C PRO A 369 18.25 5.94 18.87
N ARG A 370 18.49 7.09 19.50
CA ARG A 370 19.69 7.89 19.22
C ARG A 370 20.91 7.01 19.53
N LYS A 371 21.87 6.96 18.59
CA LYS A 371 23.22 6.48 18.95
C LYS A 371 23.71 7.38 20.09
N LYS A 372 24.28 6.79 21.15
CA LYS A 372 24.90 7.56 22.25
C LYS A 372 25.85 8.60 21.64
N THR A 373 25.64 9.87 21.97
CA THR A 373 26.49 10.99 21.56
C THR A 373 27.90 10.75 22.07
N ARG A 374 28.93 11.06 21.28
CA ARG A 374 30.32 10.93 21.75
C ARG A 374 30.64 12.08 22.69
N CYS A 375 31.54 11.86 23.64
CA CYS A 375 31.94 12.81 24.69
C CYS A 375 32.53 14.16 24.18
N LEU A 376 32.76 14.30 22.87
CA LEU A 376 33.32 15.50 22.24
C LEU A 376 32.34 16.19 21.27
N ASP A 377 31.12 15.68 21.12
CA ASP A 377 30.10 16.34 20.30
C ASP A 377 29.62 17.61 21.04
N ARG A 378 30.00 18.79 20.52
CA ARG A 378 29.44 20.07 21.00
C ARG A 378 27.93 20.10 20.73
N ASP A 379 27.17 20.71 21.64
CA ASP A 379 25.75 21.06 21.44
C ASP A 379 25.62 22.11 20.33
N GLY A 380 25.80 21.70 19.07
CA GLY A 380 25.46 22.51 17.92
C GLY A 380 23.95 22.74 17.86
N THR A 381 23.54 23.89 17.33
CA THR A 381 22.15 24.22 16.97
C THR A 381 21.50 23.01 16.31
N ARG A 382 20.61 22.37 17.07
CA ARG A 382 20.22 20.98 16.89
C ARG A 382 19.62 20.77 15.50
N LYS A 383 20.07 19.71 14.81
CA LYS A 383 19.25 18.93 13.85
C LYS A 383 18.11 18.24 14.62
N SER A 384 17.29 19.01 15.32
CA SER A 384 16.11 18.51 16.02
C SER A 384 15.08 18.13 14.97
N GLN A 385 14.37 17.03 15.19
CA GLN A 385 13.22 16.63 14.36
C GLN A 385 12.06 17.65 14.38
N TYR A 386 12.16 18.65 15.26
CA TYR A 386 11.24 19.77 15.42
C TYR A 386 11.85 21.10 14.96
N SER A 387 12.96 21.11 14.20
CA SER A 387 13.42 22.34 13.55
C SER A 387 12.43 22.76 12.47
N VAL A 388 12.30 24.06 12.23
CA VAL A 388 11.34 24.60 11.24
C VAL A 388 11.52 23.92 9.87
N ASN A 389 12.75 23.81 9.37
CA ASN A 389 13.02 23.15 8.08
C ASN A 389 12.59 21.67 8.05
N ALA A 390 12.81 20.93 9.15
CA ALA A 390 12.39 19.53 9.24
C ALA A 390 10.86 19.40 9.33
N LEU A 391 10.21 20.33 10.03
CA LEU A 391 8.76 20.39 10.17
C LEU A 391 8.09 20.79 8.86
N VAL A 392 8.58 21.82 8.16
CA VAL A 392 8.10 22.21 6.83
C VAL A 392 8.16 21.01 5.88
N LYS A 393 9.32 20.34 5.80
CA LYS A 393 9.47 19.12 4.98
C LYS A 393 8.44 18.04 5.38
N ARG A 394 8.27 17.77 6.68
CA ARG A 394 7.32 16.77 7.17
C ARG A 394 5.88 17.14 6.86
N LEU A 395 5.47 18.39 7.06
CA LEU A 395 4.11 18.86 6.85
C LEU A 395 3.75 18.86 5.36
N THR A 396 4.72 19.11 4.48
CA THR A 396 4.54 18.96 3.03
C THR A 396 4.39 17.49 2.63
N GLU A 397 5.23 16.59 3.15
CA GLU A 397 5.21 15.16 2.78
C GLU A 397 4.07 14.39 3.45
N LYS A 398 3.71 14.76 4.68
CA LYS A 398 2.78 14.06 5.58
C LYS A 398 1.97 15.08 6.39
N PRO A 399 0.99 15.77 5.77
CA PRO A 399 0.26 16.86 6.40
C PRO A 399 -0.54 16.42 7.63
N ALA A 400 -0.99 15.16 7.66
CA ALA A 400 -1.74 14.59 8.77
C ALA A 400 -0.86 14.10 9.94
N SER A 401 0.48 14.23 9.86
CA SER A 401 1.41 13.68 10.87
C SER A 401 1.40 14.38 12.23
N VAL A 402 0.79 15.57 12.30
CA VAL A 402 0.74 16.42 13.50
C VAL A 402 -0.67 16.55 14.09
N ILE A 403 -1.63 15.76 13.61
CA ILE A 403 -3.01 15.78 14.12
C ILE A 403 -3.01 15.55 15.63
N ASN A 404 -3.82 16.34 16.34
CA ASN A 404 -4.00 16.33 17.79
C ASN A 404 -2.73 16.60 18.59
N TRP A 405 -1.66 17.12 17.98
CA TRP A 405 -0.55 17.67 18.74
C TRP A 405 -1.02 18.91 19.50
N SER A 406 -0.53 19.06 20.72
CA SER A 406 -0.74 20.23 21.54
C SER A 406 0.34 21.26 21.22
N ILE A 407 -0.07 22.50 20.96
CA ILE A 407 0.84 23.62 20.67
C ILE A 407 0.56 24.78 21.61
N LEU A 408 1.60 25.55 21.89
CA LEU A 408 1.54 26.83 22.58
C LEU A 408 1.58 27.96 21.56
N THR A 409 0.64 28.88 21.67
CA THR A 409 0.68 30.18 20.98
C THR A 409 0.67 31.31 21.99
N VAL A 410 1.53 32.30 21.75
CA VAL A 410 1.52 33.55 22.49
C VAL A 410 0.55 34.50 21.80
N GLN A 411 -0.39 35.08 22.53
CA GLN A 411 -1.11 36.28 22.08
C GLN A 411 -0.78 37.42 23.02
N THR A 412 -0.55 38.59 22.44
CA THR A 412 -0.34 39.85 23.16
C THR A 412 -1.64 40.64 23.12
N SER A 413 -2.19 40.98 24.27
CA SER A 413 -3.30 41.92 24.41
C SER A 413 -2.80 43.20 25.06
N SER A 414 -3.13 44.35 24.48
CA SER A 414 -2.88 45.66 25.08
C SER A 414 -4.13 46.09 25.84
N ASP A 415 -3.97 46.54 27.08
CA ASP A 415 -5.07 47.18 27.81
C ASP A 415 -5.27 48.65 27.37
N GLU A 416 -6.29 49.32 27.92
CA GLU A 416 -6.63 50.71 27.60
C GLU A 416 -5.51 51.72 27.97
N GLU A 417 -4.52 51.29 28.76
CA GLU A 417 -3.36 52.07 29.20
C GLU A 417 -2.10 51.76 28.37
N GLY A 418 -2.17 50.82 27.43
CA GLY A 418 -1.08 50.45 26.52
C GLY A 418 -0.10 49.42 27.08
N GLU A 419 -0.39 48.79 28.21
CA GLU A 419 0.43 47.69 28.76
C GLU A 419 0.13 46.39 27.99
N GLU A 420 1.19 45.82 27.40
CA GLU A 420 1.13 44.56 26.65
C GLU A 420 1.18 43.35 27.58
N THR A 421 0.06 42.66 27.76
CA THR A 421 -0.01 41.37 28.46
C THR A 421 0.14 40.21 27.48
N GLN A 422 1.18 39.39 27.67
CA GLN A 422 1.37 38.16 26.90
C GLN A 422 0.72 36.98 27.63
N ARG A 423 -0.21 36.30 26.97
CA ARG A 423 -0.81 35.06 27.47
C ARG A 423 -0.50 33.91 26.52
N ASN A 424 -0.15 32.76 27.11
CA ASN A 424 0.06 31.52 26.39
C ASN A 424 -1.25 30.74 26.34
N TYR A 425 -1.69 30.41 25.13
CA TYR A 425 -2.85 29.57 24.90
C TYR A 425 -2.42 28.19 24.42
N ILE A 426 -3.05 27.15 24.96
CA ILE A 426 -2.85 25.78 24.53
C ILE A 426 -3.89 25.47 23.45
N GLY A 427 -3.40 25.14 22.26
CA GLY A 427 -4.20 24.73 21.12
C GLY A 427 -3.98 23.28 20.74
N LYS A 428 -4.98 22.66 20.11
CA LYS A 428 -4.91 21.33 19.49
C LYS A 428 -4.98 21.46 17.98
N ILE A 429 -4.01 20.88 17.28
CA ILE A 429 -3.98 20.88 15.81
C ILE A 429 -5.09 19.97 15.27
N LYS A 430 -6.00 20.53 14.46
CA LYS A 430 -7.05 19.78 13.76
C LYS A 430 -6.56 19.18 12.44
N PRO A 431 -7.34 18.28 11.82
CA PRO A 431 -6.96 17.69 10.54
C PRO A 431 -6.67 18.72 9.43
N PRO A 432 -5.69 18.45 8.56
CA PRO A 432 -5.31 19.37 7.50
C PRO A 432 -6.39 19.48 6.43
N PHE A 433 -6.45 20.64 5.77
CA PHE A 433 -7.26 20.84 4.57
C PHE A 433 -6.52 21.68 3.52
N MET A 434 -6.99 21.60 2.28
CA MET A 434 -6.43 22.35 1.16
C MET A 434 -7.28 23.57 0.87
N ARG A 435 -6.62 24.72 0.65
CA ARG A 435 -7.25 25.95 0.16
C ARG A 435 -6.28 26.65 -0.80
N GLY A 436 -6.70 26.84 -2.05
CA GLY A 436 -5.87 27.52 -3.06
C GLY A 436 -4.54 26.82 -3.35
N GLY A 437 -4.54 25.47 -3.34
CA GLY A 437 -3.35 24.68 -3.60
C GLY A 437 -2.33 24.61 -2.44
N LYS A 438 -2.66 25.14 -1.26
CA LYS A 438 -1.79 25.09 -0.07
C LYS A 438 -2.48 24.40 1.10
N TRP A 439 -1.68 23.67 1.88
CA TRP A 439 -2.12 23.03 3.12
C TRP A 439 -2.31 24.05 4.25
N HIS A 440 -3.43 23.91 4.95
CA HIS A 440 -3.81 24.70 6.10
C HIS A 440 -4.24 23.79 7.25
N TRP A 441 -4.11 24.29 8.48
CA TRP A 441 -4.54 23.62 9.70
C TRP A 441 -5.32 24.57 10.58
N ASP A 442 -6.49 24.14 11.04
CA ASP A 442 -7.22 24.83 12.10
C ASP A 442 -6.62 24.45 13.46
N ILE A 443 -6.59 25.41 14.38
CA ILE A 443 -6.19 25.17 15.77
C ILE A 443 -7.41 25.41 16.67
N GLU A 444 -7.77 24.39 17.45
CA GLU A 444 -8.80 24.52 18.47
C GLU A 444 -8.15 24.87 19.80
N TYR A 445 -8.51 26.03 20.33
CA TYR A 445 -8.10 26.49 21.66
C TYR A 445 -9.23 26.24 22.65
N GLU A 446 -8.88 25.94 23.90
CA GLU A 446 -9.88 25.67 24.94
C GLU A 446 -10.62 26.95 25.40
N GLU A 447 -10.00 28.13 25.24
CA GLU A 447 -10.48 29.40 25.82
C GLU A 447 -10.65 30.56 24.80
N LEU A 448 -10.48 30.30 23.49
CA LEU A 448 -10.56 31.32 22.44
C LEU A 448 -11.59 30.97 21.37
N GLU A 449 -12.32 31.98 20.88
CA GLU A 449 -13.09 31.85 19.64
C GLU A 449 -12.13 31.74 18.43
N ALA A 450 -12.48 30.80 17.55
CA ALA A 450 -11.81 30.41 16.30
C ALA A 450 -10.61 31.30 15.84
N ALA A 451 -9.41 30.72 15.85
CA ALA A 451 -8.23 31.33 15.25
C ALA A 451 -8.19 31.11 13.73
N PRO A 452 -7.53 32.00 12.96
CA PRO A 452 -7.31 31.79 11.54
C PRO A 452 -6.51 30.49 11.28
N PRO A 453 -6.77 29.80 10.17
CA PRO A 453 -6.01 28.61 9.81
C PRO A 453 -4.54 28.94 9.54
N MET A 454 -3.63 28.14 10.09
CA MET A 454 -2.19 28.31 9.90
C MET A 454 -1.71 27.64 8.62
N GLN A 455 -0.81 28.29 7.89
CA GLN A 455 -0.08 27.67 6.77
C GLN A 455 1.15 26.88 7.26
N ILE A 456 1.79 26.14 6.36
CA ILE A 456 2.90 25.21 6.67
C ILE A 456 4.01 25.88 7.49
N GLU A 457 4.53 27.02 7.03
CA GLU A 457 5.65 27.71 7.68
C GLU A 457 5.28 28.27 9.05
N GLU A 458 4.07 28.81 9.17
CA GLU A 458 3.53 29.33 10.42
C GLU A 458 3.37 28.22 11.45
N LEU A 459 2.72 27.12 11.08
CA LEU A 459 2.55 25.96 11.94
C LEU A 459 3.89 25.35 12.35
N ALA A 460 4.85 25.26 11.43
CA ALA A 460 6.19 24.77 11.72
C ALA A 460 6.92 25.65 12.76
N ARG A 461 6.75 26.97 12.70
CA ARG A 461 7.30 27.90 13.71
C ARG A 461 6.61 27.72 15.05
N THR A 462 5.29 27.60 15.08
CA THR A 462 4.52 27.42 16.32
C THR A 462 4.86 26.11 17.03
N ILE A 463 5.00 25.00 16.29
CA ILE A 463 5.44 23.71 16.84
C ILE A 463 6.89 23.82 17.36
N ASN A 464 7.77 24.49 16.62
CA ASN A 464 9.16 24.69 17.04
C ASN A 464 9.25 25.50 18.33
N TYR A 465 8.49 26.60 18.43
CA TYR A 465 8.38 27.42 19.62
C TYR A 465 7.88 26.60 20.82
N SER A 466 6.76 25.88 20.65
CA SER A 466 6.20 24.99 21.67
C SER A 466 7.24 24.00 22.20
N PHE A 467 8.01 23.39 21.30
CA PHE A 467 9.10 22.49 21.66
C PHE A 467 10.24 23.19 22.42
N GLN A 468 10.63 24.39 22.00
CA GLN A 468 11.68 25.19 22.68
C GLN A 468 11.27 25.60 24.08
N MET A 469 9.98 25.88 24.29
CA MET A 469 9.39 26.18 25.60
C MET A 469 9.22 24.95 26.50
N GLY A 470 9.59 23.76 26.03
CA GLY A 470 9.48 22.51 26.80
C GLY A 470 8.05 21.96 26.89
N HIS A 471 7.11 22.45 26.06
CA HIS A 471 5.74 21.96 26.03
C HIS A 471 5.66 20.52 25.54
N ASN A 472 4.77 19.73 26.15
CA ASN A 472 4.53 18.38 25.68
C ASN A 472 3.62 18.39 24.44
N LEU A 473 4.25 18.32 23.25
CA LEU A 473 3.54 18.33 21.97
C LEU A 473 2.59 17.14 21.77
N VAL A 474 2.87 16.00 22.38
CA VAL A 474 2.05 14.79 22.24
C VAL A 474 1.47 14.48 23.61
N PRO A 475 0.21 14.88 23.88
CA PRO A 475 -0.48 14.49 25.10
C PRO A 475 -0.54 12.95 25.18
N ASN A 476 -0.42 12.41 26.40
CA ASN A 476 -0.41 10.97 26.64
C ASN A 476 -1.75 10.32 26.32
#